data_AF-A0A5B7UW45-F1
#
_entry.id   AF-A0A5B7UW45-F1
#
_cell.length_a   1.000
_cell.length_b   1.000
_cell.length_c   1.000
_cell.angle_alpha   90.00
_cell.angle_beta   90.00
_cell.angle_gamma   90.00
#
_symmetry.space_group_name_H-M   'P 1'
#
loop_
_entity.id
_entity.type
_entity.pdbx_description
1 polymer ?
#
loop_
_entity_poly.entity_id
_entity_poly.type
_entity_poly.pdbx_seq_one_letter_code
_entity_poly.pdbx_strand_id
1 'polypeptide(L)'
;MYHSVDRCPDDPYRITVTPERLDAHLARLRRRGLTGVSMAELLRARAEGRADGLVGLTFDDGYQDFVDNALPLLHRHGCTATLFVLPGRLDGDNAWDPLGPRKPLLGAEGIRAAHDSGMEVASHSLTHVDLTRADDEQLQHEIAGSRSALVQLIGAPVDGFCYPYGYVDARVRDAVRAAGYRYACAIDSGPLTGDFALPRVHIGQQDIGVRLWLKERLNKARGRTLPTAGSPSTGAPCGHVSRETATRARVSRETSAGAAADPRSTSNTTSDLRGTSNTAAAPPRTVKP
;
A
#
# COMPACT_ATOMS: atom_id res chain seq x y z
N MET A 1 3.22 -7.55 8.95
CA MET A 1 2.94 -7.57 7.51
C MET A 1 3.09 -8.99 7.04
N TYR A 2 1.96 -9.57 6.64
CA TYR A 2 1.81 -10.86 5.97
C TYR A 2 1.33 -10.61 4.54
N HIS A 3 1.35 -11.64 3.69
CA HIS A 3 0.75 -11.59 2.36
C HIS A 3 -0.15 -12.82 2.16
N SER A 4 0.42 -13.96 1.77
CA SER A 4 -0.31 -15.20 1.51
C SER A 4 -0.29 -16.14 2.72
N VAL A 5 -1.42 -16.78 2.98
CA VAL A 5 -1.58 -17.79 4.05
C VAL A 5 -1.99 -19.12 3.44
N ASP A 6 -1.02 -19.90 2.98
CA ASP A 6 -1.28 -21.14 2.25
C ASP A 6 -0.11 -22.14 2.36
N ARG A 7 -0.32 -23.39 1.95
CA ARG A 7 0.73 -24.41 1.85
C ARG A 7 1.37 -24.36 0.47
N CYS A 8 2.36 -23.49 0.34
CA CYS A 8 3.09 -23.28 -0.91
C CYS A 8 4.58 -23.64 -0.75
N PRO A 9 5.03 -24.81 -1.25
CA PRO A 9 6.43 -25.21 -1.14
C PRO A 9 7.38 -24.32 -1.95
N ASP A 10 6.89 -23.76 -3.06
CA ASP A 10 7.62 -22.83 -3.92
C ASP A 10 7.22 -21.38 -3.59
N ASP A 11 8.10 -20.67 -2.89
CA ASP A 11 7.87 -19.29 -2.40
C ASP A 11 9.16 -18.46 -2.54
N PRO A 12 9.56 -18.11 -3.78
CA PRO A 12 10.82 -17.41 -4.04
C PRO A 12 10.86 -16.02 -3.39
N TYR A 13 9.71 -15.38 -3.21
CA TYR A 13 9.57 -14.07 -2.57
C TYR A 13 9.49 -14.14 -1.05
N ARG A 14 9.33 -15.34 -0.46
CA ARG A 14 9.24 -15.57 0.99
C ARG A 14 8.09 -14.80 1.64
N ILE A 15 6.97 -14.72 0.94
CA ILE A 15 5.76 -13.96 1.34
C ILE A 15 4.63 -14.88 1.82
N THR A 16 4.79 -16.19 1.70
CA THR A 16 3.79 -17.16 2.13
C THR A 16 4.10 -17.68 3.54
N VAL A 17 3.07 -17.75 4.39
CA VAL A 17 3.10 -18.49 5.66
C VAL A 17 2.07 -19.61 5.62
N THR A 18 2.34 -20.74 6.26
CA THR A 18 1.30 -21.77 6.37
C THR A 18 0.24 -21.39 7.41
N PRO A 19 -0.99 -21.92 7.33
CA PRO A 19 -2.01 -21.68 8.34
C PRO A 19 -1.55 -22.02 9.77
N GLU A 20 -0.78 -23.10 9.97
CA GLU A 20 -0.23 -23.48 11.27
C GLU A 20 0.81 -22.46 11.77
N ARG A 21 1.56 -21.86 10.84
CA ARG A 21 2.53 -20.84 11.20
C ARG A 21 1.82 -19.58 11.68
N LEU A 22 0.78 -19.14 10.95
CA LEU A 22 -0.04 -18.01 11.39
C LEU A 22 -0.71 -18.29 12.74
N ASP A 23 -1.30 -19.49 12.93
CA ASP A 23 -1.90 -19.90 14.20
C ASP A 23 -0.90 -19.81 15.37
N ALA A 24 0.34 -20.25 15.15
CA ALA A 24 1.41 -20.16 16.14
C ALA A 24 1.84 -18.70 16.43
N HIS A 25 1.85 -17.83 15.42
CA HIS A 25 2.14 -16.40 15.58
C HIS A 25 1.06 -15.73 16.43
N LEU A 26 -0.22 -15.94 16.11
CA LEU A 26 -1.36 -15.38 16.85
C LEU A 26 -1.42 -15.91 18.29
N ALA A 27 -1.22 -17.22 18.48
CA ALA A 27 -1.16 -17.82 19.82
C ALA A 27 -0.01 -17.26 20.67
N ARG A 28 1.11 -16.86 20.04
CA ARG A 28 2.22 -16.20 20.74
C ARG A 28 1.87 -14.78 21.16
N LEU A 29 1.15 -14.00 20.34
CA LEU A 29 0.66 -12.68 20.74
C LEU A 29 -0.22 -12.81 21.99
N ARG A 30 -1.22 -13.70 21.93
CA ARG A 30 -2.16 -13.94 23.03
C ARG A 30 -1.46 -14.35 24.32
N ARG A 31 -0.50 -15.28 24.27
CA ARG A 31 0.30 -15.71 25.45
C ARG A 31 1.11 -14.57 26.09
N ARG A 32 1.35 -13.49 25.37
CA ARG A 32 2.09 -12.32 25.85
C ARG A 32 1.17 -11.18 26.27
N GLY A 33 -0.14 -11.39 26.31
CA GLY A 33 -1.12 -10.34 26.57
C GLY A 33 -1.18 -9.30 25.46
N LEU A 34 -0.81 -9.68 24.23
CA LEU A 34 -0.95 -8.83 23.05
C LEU A 34 -2.16 -9.26 22.22
N THR A 35 -2.89 -8.29 21.69
CA THR A 35 -4.04 -8.50 20.80
C THR A 35 -3.73 -7.95 19.41
N GLY A 36 -3.97 -8.77 18.38
CA GLY A 36 -3.87 -8.35 17.00
C GLY A 36 -5.09 -7.54 16.57
N VAL A 37 -4.87 -6.35 16.02
CA VAL A 37 -5.93 -5.45 15.58
C VAL A 37 -5.66 -4.87 14.18
N SER A 38 -6.67 -4.33 13.52
CA SER A 38 -6.49 -3.54 12.31
C SER A 38 -5.70 -2.25 12.57
N MET A 39 -5.16 -1.66 11.51
CA MET A 39 -4.43 -0.39 11.58
C MET A 39 -5.36 0.77 11.94
N ALA A 40 -6.58 0.82 11.40
CA ALA A 40 -7.57 1.81 11.85
C ALA A 40 -7.85 1.71 13.36
N GLU A 41 -8.03 0.49 13.88
CA GLU A 41 -8.26 0.27 15.31
C GLU A 41 -7.04 0.67 16.14
N LEU A 42 -5.84 0.26 15.72
CA LEU A 42 -4.59 0.60 16.38
C LEU A 42 -4.35 2.11 16.44
N LEU A 43 -4.54 2.82 15.32
CA LEU A 43 -4.32 4.26 15.23
C LEU A 43 -5.35 5.04 16.04
N ARG A 44 -6.61 4.60 16.04
CA ARG A 44 -7.66 5.17 16.90
C ARG A 44 -7.31 4.98 18.38
N ALA A 45 -7.00 3.75 18.78
CA ALA A 45 -6.61 3.45 20.17
C ALA A 45 -5.36 4.25 20.58
N ARG A 46 -4.39 4.44 19.68
CA ARG A 46 -3.21 5.28 19.93
C ARG A 46 -3.57 6.73 20.19
N ALA A 47 -4.43 7.32 19.36
CA ALA A 47 -4.89 8.69 19.55
C ALA A 47 -5.62 8.88 20.89
N GLU A 48 -6.25 7.81 21.39
CA GLU A 48 -6.98 7.78 22.66
C GLU A 48 -6.11 7.36 23.86
N GLY A 49 -4.80 7.11 23.68
CA GLY A 49 -3.91 6.67 24.76
C GLY A 49 -4.14 5.23 25.24
N ARG A 50 -4.76 4.38 24.41
CA ARG A 50 -5.19 3.00 24.71
C ARG A 50 -4.57 1.94 23.79
N ALA A 51 -3.44 2.25 23.14
CA ALA A 51 -2.77 1.31 22.23
C ALA A 51 -1.90 0.26 22.95
N ASP A 52 -1.73 0.36 24.27
CA ASP A 52 -0.94 -0.59 25.04
C ASP A 52 -1.50 -2.00 24.90
N GLY A 53 -0.63 -2.96 24.56
CA GLY A 53 -1.03 -4.34 24.30
C GLY A 53 -1.57 -4.61 22.89
N LEU A 54 -1.68 -3.61 22.02
CA LEU A 54 -2.18 -3.80 20.65
C LEU A 54 -1.05 -3.98 19.63
N VAL A 55 -1.30 -4.81 18.61
CA VAL A 55 -0.39 -5.07 17.50
C VAL A 55 -1.16 -4.96 16.19
N GLY A 56 -0.73 -4.06 15.30
CA GLY A 56 -1.31 -3.91 13.97
C GLY A 56 -1.00 -5.13 13.09
N LEU A 57 -2.04 -5.84 12.67
CA LEU A 57 -1.96 -6.95 11.71
C LEU A 57 -2.34 -6.45 10.33
N THR A 58 -1.47 -6.70 9.36
CA THR A 58 -1.71 -6.35 7.95
C THR A 58 -1.45 -7.53 7.04
N PHE A 59 -2.32 -7.68 6.04
CA PHE A 59 -2.22 -8.63 4.95
C PHE A 59 -2.31 -7.86 3.64
N ASP A 60 -1.31 -8.04 2.79
CA ASP A 60 -1.16 -7.29 1.55
C ASP A 60 -1.62 -8.14 0.35
N ASP A 61 -1.76 -7.50 -0.81
CA ASP A 61 -2.15 -8.06 -2.13
C ASP A 61 -3.59 -8.55 -2.30
N GLY A 62 -4.29 -8.92 -1.23
CA GLY A 62 -5.67 -9.39 -1.32
C GLY A 62 -5.80 -10.79 -1.91
N TYR A 63 -4.91 -11.71 -1.55
CA TYR A 63 -4.98 -13.12 -1.93
C TYR A 63 -6.27 -13.79 -1.43
N GLN A 64 -6.83 -14.71 -2.23
CA GLN A 64 -8.02 -15.50 -1.87
C GLN A 64 -7.80 -16.28 -0.56
N ASP A 65 -6.58 -16.75 -0.33
CA ASP A 65 -6.22 -17.51 0.86
C ASP A 65 -6.34 -16.72 2.17
N PHE A 66 -6.49 -15.39 2.12
CA PHE A 66 -6.87 -14.61 3.28
C PHE A 66 -8.24 -15.05 3.83
N VAL A 67 -9.25 -15.15 2.96
CA VAL A 67 -10.60 -15.56 3.38
C VAL A 67 -10.62 -17.04 3.73
N ASP A 68 -9.94 -17.87 2.93
CA ASP A 68 -10.00 -19.33 3.10
C ASP A 68 -9.26 -19.80 4.35
N ASN A 69 -8.10 -19.19 4.67
CA ASN A 69 -7.19 -19.68 5.70
C ASN A 69 -6.91 -18.67 6.83
N ALA A 70 -6.70 -17.39 6.51
CA ALA A 70 -6.29 -16.40 7.50
C ALA A 70 -7.47 -15.95 8.39
N LEU A 71 -8.61 -15.64 7.78
CA LEU A 71 -9.79 -15.09 8.44
C LEU A 71 -10.33 -16.00 9.56
N PRO A 72 -10.51 -17.33 9.36
CA PRO A 72 -10.94 -18.22 10.44
C PRO A 72 -9.97 -18.25 11.63
N LEU A 73 -8.67 -18.14 11.36
CA LEU A 73 -7.64 -18.11 12.41
C LEU A 73 -7.65 -16.79 13.17
N LEU A 74 -7.81 -15.65 12.48
CA LEU A 74 -7.96 -14.34 13.12
C LEU A 74 -9.14 -14.34 14.09
N HIS A 75 -10.31 -14.83 13.65
CA HIS A 75 -11.49 -14.95 14.52
C HIS A 75 -11.26 -15.88 15.71
N ARG A 76 -10.65 -17.05 15.50
CA ARG A 76 -10.34 -18.01 16.57
C ARG A 76 -9.46 -17.39 17.68
N HIS A 77 -8.61 -16.43 17.34
CA HIS A 77 -7.76 -15.72 18.30
C HIS A 77 -8.35 -14.40 18.80
N GLY A 78 -9.54 -14.00 18.34
CA GLY A 78 -10.16 -12.72 18.69
C GLY A 78 -9.40 -11.52 18.12
N CYS A 79 -8.76 -11.68 16.96
CA CYS A 79 -8.01 -10.63 16.28
C CYS A 79 -8.81 -9.99 15.15
N THR A 80 -8.58 -8.70 14.92
CA THR A 80 -8.90 -8.02 13.66
C THR A 80 -7.62 -7.76 12.86
N ALA A 81 -7.74 -7.42 11.59
CA ALA A 81 -6.61 -7.10 10.72
C ALA A 81 -7.01 -6.12 9.62
N THR A 82 -6.01 -5.48 9.01
CA THR A 82 -6.16 -4.73 7.76
C THR A 82 -5.80 -5.62 6.58
N LEU A 83 -6.71 -5.76 5.64
CA LEU A 83 -6.51 -6.39 4.35
C LEU A 83 -6.35 -5.30 3.29
N PHE A 84 -5.14 -5.14 2.73
CA PHE A 84 -4.88 -4.24 1.63
C PHE A 84 -5.13 -4.96 0.30
N VAL A 85 -6.05 -4.44 -0.52
CA VAL A 85 -6.52 -5.10 -1.76
C VAL A 85 -6.33 -4.23 -2.99
N LEU A 86 -6.44 -4.87 -4.15
CA LEU A 86 -6.26 -4.30 -5.49
C LEU A 86 -7.59 -4.33 -6.27
N PRO A 87 -8.48 -3.33 -6.11
CA PRO A 87 -9.80 -3.35 -6.75
C PRO A 87 -9.76 -3.34 -8.29
N GLY A 88 -8.62 -3.04 -8.91
CA GLY A 88 -8.43 -3.15 -10.36
C GLY A 88 -7.99 -4.53 -10.84
N ARG A 89 -7.86 -5.51 -9.94
CA ARG A 89 -7.43 -6.89 -10.23
C ARG A 89 -8.31 -7.95 -9.56
N LEU A 90 -9.58 -7.64 -9.28
CA LEU A 90 -10.53 -8.60 -8.73
C LEU A 90 -10.61 -9.87 -9.59
N ASP A 91 -10.68 -11.03 -8.94
CA ASP A 91 -10.74 -12.36 -9.58
C ASP A 91 -9.55 -12.68 -10.50
N GLY A 92 -8.51 -11.85 -10.45
CA GLY A 92 -7.26 -12.03 -11.17
C GLY A 92 -6.24 -12.79 -10.34
N ASP A 93 -4.98 -12.48 -10.58
CA ASP A 93 -3.84 -13.16 -9.98
C ASP A 93 -2.65 -12.20 -9.75
N ASN A 94 -1.67 -12.63 -8.96
CA ASN A 94 -0.40 -11.91 -8.68
C ASN A 94 0.58 -11.74 -9.87
N ALA A 95 0.16 -11.14 -10.98
CA ALA A 95 0.94 -11.18 -12.23
C ALA A 95 2.26 -10.40 -12.14
N TRP A 96 2.42 -9.57 -11.11
CA TRP A 96 3.63 -8.82 -10.78
C TRP A 96 4.76 -9.68 -10.20
N ASP A 97 4.47 -10.93 -9.81
CA ASP A 97 5.41 -11.87 -9.19
C ASP A 97 5.73 -13.04 -10.14
N PRO A 98 6.45 -12.81 -11.26
CA PRO A 98 6.58 -13.78 -12.34
C PRO A 98 7.40 -15.04 -11.99
N LEU A 99 8.19 -15.01 -10.92
CA LEU A 99 9.00 -16.15 -10.49
C LEU A 99 8.23 -17.10 -9.57
N GLY A 100 7.12 -16.64 -8.99
CA GLY A 100 6.33 -17.40 -8.01
C GLY A 100 5.14 -18.11 -8.66
N PRO A 101 4.46 -18.99 -7.91
CA PRO A 101 3.23 -19.61 -8.38
C PRO A 101 2.12 -18.56 -8.55
N ARG A 102 1.23 -18.81 -9.52
CA ARG A 102 0.04 -17.97 -9.70
C ARG A 102 -0.91 -18.20 -8.52
N LYS A 103 -1.19 -17.13 -7.78
CA LYS A 103 -2.10 -17.12 -6.65
C LYS A 103 -3.33 -16.28 -6.98
N PRO A 104 -4.55 -16.82 -6.79
CA PRO A 104 -5.78 -16.09 -7.07
C PRO A 104 -5.95 -14.93 -6.09
N LEU A 105 -6.45 -13.81 -6.60
CA LEU A 105 -6.84 -12.65 -5.80
C LEU A 105 -8.34 -12.70 -5.49
N LEU A 106 -8.72 -12.05 -4.40
CA LEU A 106 -10.12 -11.95 -4.00
C LEU A 106 -10.95 -11.22 -5.06
N GLY A 107 -12.13 -11.78 -5.34
CA GLY A 107 -13.21 -11.09 -6.02
C GLY A 107 -13.97 -10.12 -5.10
N ALA A 108 -14.96 -9.47 -5.68
CA ALA A 108 -15.86 -8.56 -4.98
C ALA A 108 -16.56 -9.20 -3.75
N GLU A 109 -16.96 -10.47 -3.87
CA GLU A 109 -17.60 -11.22 -2.79
C GLU A 109 -16.65 -11.48 -1.63
N GLY A 110 -15.42 -11.94 -1.90
CA GLY A 110 -14.42 -12.21 -0.88
C GLY A 110 -14.02 -10.95 -0.10
N ILE A 111 -13.91 -9.81 -0.78
CA ILE A 111 -13.64 -8.52 -0.12
C ILE A 111 -14.79 -8.12 0.80
N ARG A 112 -16.05 -8.24 0.35
CA ARG A 112 -17.22 -7.99 1.21
C ARG A 112 -17.26 -8.95 2.40
N ALA A 113 -17.00 -10.23 2.19
CA ALA A 113 -16.96 -11.22 3.26
C ALA A 113 -15.90 -10.88 4.33
N ALA A 114 -14.72 -10.43 3.91
CA ALA A 114 -13.68 -9.96 4.84
C ALA A 114 -14.14 -8.73 5.64
N HIS A 115 -14.72 -7.73 4.98
CA HIS A 115 -15.27 -6.53 5.61
C HIS A 115 -16.38 -6.86 6.63
N ASP A 116 -17.38 -7.63 6.21
CA ASP A 116 -18.54 -7.99 7.03
C ASP A 116 -18.16 -8.89 8.21
N SER A 117 -17.00 -9.55 8.11
CA SER A 117 -16.37 -10.32 9.19
C SER A 117 -15.58 -9.46 10.19
N GLY A 118 -15.61 -8.13 10.06
CA GLY A 118 -14.96 -7.18 10.97
C GLY A 118 -13.50 -6.88 10.65
N MET A 119 -13.01 -7.24 9.46
CA MET A 119 -11.68 -6.83 9.00
C MET A 119 -11.74 -5.44 8.38
N GLU A 120 -10.66 -4.68 8.52
CA GLU A 120 -10.51 -3.43 7.76
C GLU A 120 -10.11 -3.76 6.32
N VAL A 121 -10.87 -3.26 5.35
CA VAL A 121 -10.49 -3.28 3.93
C VAL A 121 -9.86 -1.95 3.55
N ALA A 122 -8.65 -2.00 3.00
CA ALA A 122 -7.84 -0.84 2.66
C ALA A 122 -7.19 -1.00 1.27
N SER A 123 -6.62 0.07 0.71
CA SER A 123 -6.10 0.07 -0.66
C SER A 123 -4.63 -0.35 -0.75
N HIS A 124 -4.28 -1.16 -1.75
CA HIS A 124 -2.90 -1.46 -2.14
C HIS A 124 -2.52 -0.89 -3.52
N SER A 125 -2.97 0.32 -3.85
CA SER A 125 -3.14 0.84 -5.22
C SER A 125 -4.30 0.18 -5.98
N LEU A 126 -4.48 0.50 -7.27
CA LEU A 126 -5.54 -0.08 -8.10
C LEU A 126 -5.05 -1.35 -8.79
N THR A 127 -3.84 -1.32 -9.36
CA THR A 127 -3.30 -2.39 -10.19
C THR A 127 -1.87 -2.83 -9.86
N HIS A 128 -1.31 -2.41 -8.71
CA HIS A 128 -0.02 -2.84 -8.17
C HIS A 128 1.21 -2.34 -8.98
N VAL A 129 1.17 -1.09 -9.43
CA VAL A 129 2.31 -0.45 -10.13
C VAL A 129 3.27 0.24 -9.18
N ASP A 130 4.49 0.47 -9.63
CA ASP A 130 5.43 1.37 -8.94
C ASP A 130 4.97 2.83 -9.09
N LEU A 131 4.34 3.34 -8.03
CA LEU A 131 3.78 4.70 -8.00
C LEU A 131 4.84 5.80 -8.15
N THR A 132 6.10 5.52 -7.81
CA THR A 132 7.18 6.52 -7.95
C THR A 132 7.53 6.75 -9.42
N ARG A 133 7.19 5.79 -10.29
CA ARG A 133 7.44 5.83 -11.74
C ARG A 133 6.21 6.22 -12.55
N ALA A 134 5.03 6.25 -11.95
CA ALA A 134 3.78 6.64 -12.59
C ALA A 134 3.77 8.15 -12.89
N ASP A 135 3.24 8.54 -14.04
CA ASP A 135 2.91 9.94 -14.30
C ASP A 135 1.74 10.40 -13.40
N ASP A 136 1.37 11.69 -13.46
CA ASP A 136 0.38 12.24 -12.54
C ASP A 136 -1.04 11.70 -12.80
N GLU A 137 -1.39 11.38 -14.05
CA GLU A 137 -2.69 10.80 -14.38
C GLU A 137 -2.79 9.36 -13.83
N GLN A 138 -1.78 8.54 -14.10
CA GLN A 138 -1.70 7.18 -13.58
C GLN A 138 -1.63 7.17 -12.06
N LEU A 139 -0.87 8.08 -11.44
CA LEU A 139 -0.78 8.18 -9.98
C LEU A 139 -2.16 8.47 -9.35
N GLN A 140 -2.91 9.41 -9.91
CA GLN A 140 -4.26 9.73 -9.43
C GLN A 140 -5.22 8.55 -9.65
N HIS A 141 -5.16 7.91 -10.81
CA HIS A 141 -5.99 6.75 -11.11
C HIS A 141 -5.73 5.59 -10.14
N GLU A 142 -4.46 5.28 -9.88
CA GLU A 142 -4.04 4.21 -8.97
C GLU A 142 -4.42 4.46 -7.52
N ILE A 143 -4.35 5.72 -7.06
CA ILE A 143 -4.58 6.08 -5.67
C ILE A 143 -6.06 6.38 -5.41
N ALA A 144 -6.62 7.38 -6.10
CA ALA A 144 -7.98 7.85 -5.87
C ALA A 144 -9.03 6.92 -6.49
N GLY A 145 -8.70 6.29 -7.63
CA GLY A 145 -9.54 5.27 -8.26
C GLY A 145 -9.69 4.04 -7.37
N SER A 146 -8.58 3.56 -6.77
CA SER A 146 -8.62 2.46 -5.79
C SER A 146 -9.54 2.76 -4.61
N ARG A 147 -9.40 3.95 -4.01
CA ARG A 147 -10.24 4.36 -2.88
C ARG A 147 -11.72 4.36 -3.26
N SER A 148 -12.04 4.98 -4.40
CA SER A 148 -13.41 5.15 -4.87
C SER A 148 -14.07 3.81 -5.16
N ALA A 149 -13.35 2.89 -5.82
CA ALA A 149 -13.82 1.55 -6.11
C ALA A 149 -14.12 0.76 -4.83
N LEU A 150 -13.25 0.81 -3.82
CA LEU A 150 -13.47 0.09 -2.57
C LEU A 150 -14.61 0.68 -1.74
N VAL A 151 -14.72 2.02 -1.66
CA VAL A 151 -15.86 2.67 -0.98
C VAL A 151 -17.19 2.25 -1.61
N GLN A 152 -17.26 2.20 -2.94
CA GLN A 152 -18.45 1.71 -3.65
C GLN A 152 -18.69 0.22 -3.39
N LEU A 153 -17.64 -0.58 -3.33
CA LEU A 153 -17.73 -2.04 -3.18
C LEU A 153 -18.25 -2.48 -1.80
N ILE A 154 -17.77 -1.84 -0.73
CA ILE A 154 -18.07 -2.23 0.66
C ILE A 154 -19.08 -1.29 1.34
N GLY A 155 -19.40 -0.14 0.74
CA GLY A 155 -20.35 0.82 1.29
C GLY A 155 -19.87 1.54 2.57
N ALA A 156 -18.56 1.53 2.84
CA ALA A 156 -17.95 2.13 4.03
C ALA A 156 -16.70 2.95 3.67
N PRO A 157 -16.25 3.88 4.54
CA PRO A 157 -15.03 4.64 4.31
C PRO A 157 -13.79 3.74 4.19
N VAL A 158 -12.90 4.09 3.26
CA VAL A 158 -11.59 3.44 3.07
C VAL A 158 -10.52 4.46 3.45
N ASP A 159 -9.90 4.22 4.61
CA ASP A 159 -9.02 5.17 5.27
C ASP A 159 -7.53 4.81 5.16
N GLY A 160 -7.23 3.54 4.89
CA GLY A 160 -5.88 3.01 4.80
C GLY A 160 -5.36 2.86 3.38
N PHE A 161 -4.06 3.11 3.21
CA PHE A 161 -3.31 2.81 2.00
C PHE A 161 -2.05 2.01 2.30
N CYS A 162 -1.59 1.19 1.37
CA CYS A 162 -0.30 0.51 1.43
C CYS A 162 0.43 0.68 0.09
N TYR A 163 1.69 1.13 0.14
CA TYR A 163 2.49 1.36 -1.07
C TYR A 163 2.97 0.03 -1.67
N PRO A 164 2.67 -0.29 -2.95
CA PRO A 164 3.27 -1.43 -3.65
C PRO A 164 4.80 -1.42 -3.54
N TYR A 165 5.39 -2.59 -3.30
CA TYR A 165 6.83 -2.77 -3.08
C TYR A 165 7.44 -1.96 -1.91
N GLY A 166 6.62 -1.23 -1.14
CA GLY A 166 7.05 -0.28 -0.13
C GLY A 166 7.66 1.01 -0.69
N TYR A 167 7.57 1.27 -1.99
CA TYR A 167 8.18 2.43 -2.63
C TYR A 167 7.34 3.69 -2.43
N VAL A 168 7.96 4.72 -1.85
CA VAL A 168 7.31 5.99 -1.54
C VAL A 168 8.32 7.13 -1.66
N ASP A 169 7.89 8.20 -2.33
CA ASP A 169 8.55 9.51 -2.30
C ASP A 169 7.56 10.57 -1.78
N ALA A 170 7.99 11.84 -1.73
CA ALA A 170 7.13 12.93 -1.25
C ALA A 170 5.89 13.13 -2.14
N ARG A 171 6.03 13.00 -3.47
CA ARG A 171 4.94 13.18 -4.44
C ARG A 171 3.85 12.12 -4.24
N VAL A 172 4.25 10.86 -4.14
CA VAL A 172 3.35 9.73 -3.92
C VAL A 172 2.65 9.85 -2.56
N ARG A 173 3.40 10.17 -1.49
CA ARG A 173 2.83 10.39 -0.14
C ARG A 173 1.78 11.49 -0.15
N ASP A 174 2.09 12.62 -0.78
CA ASP A 174 1.21 13.78 -0.81
C ASP A 174 -0.05 13.51 -1.66
N ALA A 175 0.09 12.73 -2.74
CA ALA A 175 -1.05 12.24 -3.53
C ALA A 175 -1.98 11.32 -2.72
N VAL A 176 -1.43 10.38 -1.94
CA VAL A 176 -2.22 9.53 -1.03
C VAL A 176 -2.98 10.39 -0.01
N ARG A 177 -2.32 11.40 0.59
CA ARG A 177 -2.99 12.32 1.51
C ARG A 177 -4.10 13.11 0.82
N ALA A 178 -3.85 13.63 -0.38
CA ALA A 178 -4.81 14.42 -1.15
C ALA A 178 -6.03 13.59 -1.59
N ALA A 179 -5.86 12.28 -1.84
CA ALA A 179 -6.94 11.37 -2.19
C ALA A 179 -7.90 11.04 -1.01
N GLY A 180 -7.59 11.52 0.20
CA GLY A 180 -8.48 11.40 1.36
C GLY A 180 -8.27 10.15 2.22
N TYR A 181 -7.13 9.45 2.07
CA TYR A 181 -6.71 8.45 3.05
C TYR A 181 -6.28 9.13 4.36
N ARG A 182 -6.42 8.43 5.49
CA ARG A 182 -6.04 8.92 6.82
C ARG A 182 -4.68 8.40 7.27
N TYR A 183 -4.24 7.28 6.73
CA TYR A 183 -2.91 6.73 6.99
C TYR A 183 -2.40 5.93 5.79
N ALA A 184 -1.09 5.70 5.75
CA ALA A 184 -0.50 4.81 4.78
C ALA A 184 0.68 4.02 5.35
N CYS A 185 0.80 2.77 4.91
CA CYS A 185 1.83 1.84 5.32
C CYS A 185 2.94 1.73 4.27
N ALA A 186 4.19 1.84 4.75
CA ALA A 186 5.40 1.54 4.01
C ALA A 186 6.08 0.28 4.60
N ILE A 187 7.28 -0.05 4.12
CA ILE A 187 8.07 -1.15 4.69
C ILE A 187 9.08 -0.61 5.70
N ASP A 188 9.93 0.31 5.25
CA ASP A 188 11.07 0.78 6.04
C ASP A 188 10.84 2.11 6.73
N SER A 189 11.52 2.28 7.86
CA SER A 189 11.68 3.56 8.52
C SER A 189 12.64 4.42 7.70
N GLY A 190 12.28 5.69 7.48
CA GLY A 190 13.11 6.65 6.78
C GLY A 190 12.68 8.10 7.01
N PRO A 191 13.19 9.07 6.22
CA PRO A 191 12.86 10.48 6.36
C PRO A 191 11.37 10.81 6.24
N LEU A 192 10.60 9.97 5.55
CA LEU A 192 9.16 10.14 5.34
C LEU A 192 8.31 9.51 6.46
N THR A 193 8.92 8.84 7.44
CA THR A 193 8.21 8.13 8.51
C THR A 193 7.19 9.05 9.19
N GLY A 194 5.93 8.60 9.24
CA GLY A 194 4.81 9.32 9.81
C GLY A 194 3.51 8.58 9.54
N ASP A 195 2.36 9.22 9.76
CA ASP A 195 1.06 8.59 9.58
C ASP A 195 0.80 8.13 8.13
N PHE A 196 1.47 8.75 7.15
CA PHE A 196 1.43 8.38 5.73
C PHE A 196 2.66 7.58 5.26
N ALA A 197 3.48 7.08 6.16
CA ALA A 197 4.55 6.11 5.86
C ALA A 197 4.87 5.31 7.13
N LEU A 198 3.86 4.62 7.64
CA LEU A 198 3.97 3.80 8.83
C LEU A 198 4.89 2.61 8.53
N PRO A 199 5.99 2.43 9.27
CA PRO A 199 6.94 1.37 8.99
C PRO A 199 6.36 0.04 9.47
N ARG A 200 6.68 -1.03 8.74
CA ARG A 200 6.17 -2.36 9.04
C ARG A 200 7.30 -3.37 9.18
N VAL A 201 6.89 -4.57 9.55
CA VAL A 201 7.78 -5.69 9.82
C VAL A 201 7.23 -6.84 9.02
N HIS A 202 8.02 -7.30 8.05
CA HIS A 202 7.71 -8.53 7.32
C HIS A 202 7.72 -9.70 8.29
N ILE A 203 6.67 -10.53 8.25
CA ILE A 203 6.58 -11.78 8.98
C ILE A 203 6.37 -12.89 7.96
N GLY A 204 7.28 -13.86 7.92
CA GLY A 204 7.29 -14.98 6.98
C GLY A 204 7.46 -16.34 7.67
N GLN A 205 7.50 -17.40 6.86
CA GLN A 205 7.42 -18.78 7.33
C GLN A 205 8.50 -19.18 8.35
N GLN A 206 9.67 -18.55 8.25
CA GLN A 206 10.84 -18.83 9.10
C GLN A 206 10.84 -18.04 10.41
N ASP A 207 9.91 -17.10 10.62
CA ASP A 207 9.90 -16.24 11.81
C ASP A 207 9.33 -16.97 13.02
N ILE A 208 10.13 -17.85 13.59
CA ILE A 208 9.82 -18.61 14.80
C ILE A 208 10.77 -18.24 15.93
N GLY A 209 10.38 -18.55 17.17
CA GLY A 209 11.24 -18.55 18.35
C GLY A 209 12.14 -17.31 18.47
N VAL A 210 13.44 -17.54 18.23
CA VAL A 210 14.54 -16.55 18.31
C VAL A 210 14.45 -15.50 17.21
N ARG A 211 14.14 -15.88 15.97
CA ARG A 211 14.10 -14.94 14.84
C ARG A 211 13.00 -13.91 15.03
N LEU A 212 11.82 -14.36 15.45
CA LEU A 212 10.71 -13.46 15.76
C LEU A 212 11.02 -12.57 16.98
N TRP A 213 11.64 -13.12 18.02
CA TRP A 213 12.11 -12.34 19.17
C TRP A 213 13.14 -11.26 18.77
N LEU A 214 14.08 -11.59 17.89
CA LEU A 214 15.09 -10.65 17.40
C LEU A 214 14.44 -9.52 16.61
N LYS A 215 13.49 -9.85 15.72
CA LYS A 215 12.70 -8.85 14.99
C LYS A 215 12.01 -7.89 15.96
N GLU A 216 11.27 -8.41 16.94
CA GLU A 216 10.59 -7.60 17.95
C GLU A 216 11.55 -6.64 18.69
N ARG A 217 12.74 -7.13 19.08
CA ARG A 217 13.77 -6.32 19.76
C ARG A 217 14.31 -5.22 18.85
N LEU A 218 14.64 -5.55 17.61
CA LEU A 218 15.14 -4.59 16.62
C LEU A 218 14.06 -3.55 16.28
N ASN A 219 12.79 -3.92 16.24
CA ASN A 219 11.70 -2.99 15.94
C ASN A 219 11.52 -1.92 17.02
N LYS A 220 11.62 -2.30 18.30
CA LYS A 220 11.63 -1.34 19.41
C LYS A 220 12.82 -0.38 19.31
N ALA A 221 14.00 -0.90 18.97
CA ALA A 221 15.21 -0.09 18.83
C ALA A 221 15.17 0.85 17.60
N ARG A 222 14.48 0.44 16.52
CA ARG A 222 14.37 1.20 15.26
C ARG A 222 13.20 2.20 15.24
N GLY A 223 12.54 2.44 16.38
CA GLY A 223 11.42 3.38 16.46
C GLY A 223 10.21 2.96 15.62
N ARG A 224 10.07 1.65 15.31
CA ARG A 224 8.89 1.10 14.62
C ARG A 224 7.73 0.82 15.58
N THR A 225 7.95 1.04 16.88
CA THR A 225 6.89 1.23 17.87
C THR A 225 6.39 2.65 17.80
N LEU A 226 5.11 2.82 17.53
CA LEU A 226 4.48 4.13 17.60
C LEU A 226 4.61 4.67 19.03
N PRO A 227 5.05 5.93 19.22
CA PRO A 227 5.09 6.53 20.55
C PRO A 227 3.71 6.51 21.19
N THR A 228 3.66 6.24 22.50
CA THR A 228 2.47 6.48 23.33
C THR A 228 2.07 7.96 23.24
N ALA A 229 0.77 8.24 23.10
CA ALA A 229 0.28 9.61 23.14
C ALA A 229 0.69 10.26 24.48
N GLY A 230 1.53 11.30 24.42
CA GLY A 230 2.06 11.99 25.60
C GLY A 230 3.59 12.14 25.66
N SER A 231 4.36 11.51 24.75
CA SER A 231 5.78 11.85 24.60
C SER A 231 5.93 13.05 23.64
N PRO A 232 6.64 14.13 24.02
CA PRO A 232 6.87 15.25 23.11
C PRO A 232 7.60 14.73 21.88
N SER A 233 7.08 15.07 20.70
CA SER A 233 7.83 14.89 19.47
C SER A 233 9.13 15.66 19.60
N THR A 234 10.26 14.97 19.75
CA THR A 234 11.56 15.57 19.50
C THR A 234 11.67 15.78 17.99
N GLY A 235 10.97 16.79 17.49
CA GLY A 235 11.37 17.45 16.27
C GLY A 235 12.75 18.00 16.54
N ALA A 236 13.77 17.44 15.88
CA ALA A 236 15.07 18.08 15.83
C ALA A 236 14.84 19.51 15.32
N PRO A 237 15.34 20.56 16.01
CA PRO A 237 15.17 21.92 15.54
C PRO A 237 15.90 22.04 14.20
N CYS A 238 15.16 22.40 13.15
CA CYS A 238 15.75 22.89 11.92
C CYS A 238 16.49 24.19 12.30
N GLY A 239 17.82 24.12 12.40
CA GLY A 239 18.65 25.25 12.73
C GLY A 239 18.47 26.37 11.72
N HIS A 240 17.79 27.43 12.15
CA HIS A 240 17.85 28.74 11.51
C HIS A 240 19.31 29.23 11.61
N VAL A 241 20.04 29.22 10.50
CA VAL A 241 21.26 30.02 10.37
C VAL A 241 20.88 31.28 9.62
N SER A 242 20.64 32.34 10.38
CA SER A 242 20.50 33.71 9.87
C SER A 242 21.47 34.59 10.65
N ARG A 243 22.43 35.19 9.91
CA ARG A 243 23.25 36.40 10.17
C ARG A 243 24.40 36.30 9.16
N GLU A 244 24.37 36.98 8.02
CA GLU A 244 24.50 38.44 7.84
C GLU A 244 25.70 39.01 8.62
N THR A 245 26.86 39.07 7.95
CA THR A 245 27.85 40.14 8.11
C THR A 245 28.45 40.43 6.74
N ALA A 246 28.17 41.63 6.25
CA ALA A 246 28.78 42.24 5.08
C ALA A 246 30.27 42.55 5.32
N THR A 247 31.11 42.44 4.28
CA THR A 247 32.17 43.42 3.98
C THR A 247 32.54 43.36 2.49
N ARG A 248 32.69 44.55 1.92
CA ARG A 248 32.87 44.95 0.51
C ARG A 248 34.12 44.38 -0.17
N ALA A 249 34.03 44.17 -1.50
CA ALA A 249 34.98 44.72 -2.50
C ALA A 249 34.42 44.64 -3.95
N ARG A 250 33.73 45.72 -4.34
CA ARG A 250 33.80 46.53 -5.58
C ARG A 250 34.39 45.95 -6.90
N VAL A 251 33.84 46.50 -8.00
CA VAL A 251 34.39 46.64 -9.40
C VAL A 251 34.03 45.44 -10.31
N SER A 252 33.35 45.54 -11.46
CA SER A 252 32.90 46.66 -12.29
C SER A 252 32.05 46.18 -13.48
N ARG A 253 31.24 47.11 -14.00
CA ARG A 253 30.91 47.39 -15.42
C ARG A 253 29.81 46.58 -16.13
N GLU A 254 28.83 47.38 -16.59
CA GLU A 254 28.35 47.56 -17.98
C GLU A 254 27.78 46.32 -18.68
N THR A 255 26.61 46.31 -19.33
CA THR A 255 25.78 47.34 -19.98
C THR A 255 24.51 46.69 -20.55
N SER A 256 23.47 47.51 -20.79
CA SER A 256 22.38 47.42 -21.82
C SER A 256 21.51 46.15 -21.89
N ALA A 257 20.19 46.19 -21.70
CA ALA A 257 19.13 46.88 -22.46
C ALA A 257 18.86 46.31 -23.87
N GLY A 258 17.59 45.96 -24.14
CA GLY A 258 17.04 45.65 -25.48
C GLY A 258 16.45 44.23 -25.54
N ALA A 259 15.16 43.97 -25.31
CA ALA A 259 13.96 44.33 -26.09
C ALA A 259 13.70 43.46 -27.34
N ALA A 260 12.50 42.88 -27.34
CA ALA A 260 11.57 42.68 -28.46
C ALA A 260 11.66 41.44 -29.39
N ALA A 261 10.53 40.70 -29.36
CA ALA A 261 9.65 40.31 -30.49
C ALA A 261 10.05 39.21 -31.50
N ASP A 262 9.29 38.09 -31.43
CA ASP A 262 8.32 37.55 -32.44
C ASP A 262 8.82 37.19 -33.88
N PRO A 263 8.02 36.54 -34.77
CA PRO A 263 7.19 35.32 -34.76
C PRO A 263 7.50 34.38 -35.99
N ARG A 264 6.59 33.40 -36.24
CA ARG A 264 6.28 32.70 -37.53
C ARG A 264 7.28 31.61 -37.94
N SER A 265 6.94 30.52 -38.62
CA SER A 265 5.77 29.93 -39.31
C SER A 265 6.30 28.55 -39.82
N THR A 266 5.56 27.47 -40.05
CA THR A 266 4.69 27.20 -41.22
C THR A 266 4.15 25.75 -41.18
N SER A 267 2.87 25.61 -41.54
CA SER A 267 2.21 24.57 -42.36
C SER A 267 2.35 23.07 -42.01
N ASN A 268 1.27 22.36 -41.65
CA ASN A 268 0.21 21.77 -42.53
C ASN A 268 0.74 20.86 -43.65
N THR A 269 0.27 19.60 -43.70
CA THR A 269 -0.60 19.10 -44.80
C THR A 269 -1.26 17.77 -44.41
N THR A 270 -2.57 17.78 -44.57
CA THR A 270 -3.61 16.74 -44.58
C THR A 270 -3.48 15.70 -45.70
N SER A 271 -3.89 14.46 -45.45
CA SER A 271 -4.96 13.74 -46.19
C SER A 271 -4.88 12.23 -45.96
N ASP A 272 -5.86 11.39 -46.29
CA ASP A 272 -7.32 11.36 -46.09
C ASP A 272 -7.76 10.00 -46.70
N LEU A 273 -8.80 9.39 -46.13
CA LEU A 273 -9.86 8.59 -46.80
C LEU A 273 -9.71 7.10 -47.20
N ARG A 274 -10.70 6.36 -46.65
CA ARG A 274 -11.61 5.35 -47.25
C ARG A 274 -10.98 3.98 -47.59
N GLY A 275 -11.62 2.84 -47.36
CA GLY A 275 -12.99 2.51 -46.95
C GLY A 275 -13.37 1.13 -47.51
N THR A 276 -14.46 0.56 -46.97
CA THR A 276 -15.40 -0.43 -47.54
C THR A 276 -15.32 -1.93 -47.19
N SER A 277 -16.51 -2.40 -46.76
CA SER A 277 -17.22 -3.70 -46.94
C SER A 277 -16.62 -4.98 -46.34
N ASN A 278 -17.26 -5.67 -45.38
CA ASN A 278 -18.58 -6.36 -45.35
C ASN A 278 -18.55 -7.78 -45.96
N THR A 279 -18.61 -8.82 -45.12
CA THR A 279 -19.27 -10.10 -45.44
C THR A 279 -19.58 -10.91 -44.18
N ALA A 280 -20.84 -11.34 -44.09
CA ALA A 280 -21.38 -12.30 -43.13
C ALA A 280 -21.19 -13.74 -43.64
N ALA A 281 -21.01 -14.71 -42.74
CA ALA A 281 -21.32 -16.12 -42.97
C ALA A 281 -21.64 -16.84 -41.65
N ALA A 282 -22.78 -17.53 -41.63
CA ALA A 282 -23.37 -18.28 -40.53
C ALA A 282 -22.80 -19.72 -40.42
N PRO A 283 -23.14 -20.51 -39.37
CA PRO A 283 -22.45 -21.74 -38.98
C PRO A 283 -23.09 -23.03 -39.54
N PRO A 284 -22.40 -24.19 -39.51
CA PRO A 284 -23.03 -25.47 -39.77
C PRO A 284 -23.63 -26.12 -38.50
N ARG A 285 -24.80 -26.74 -38.70
CA ARG A 285 -25.59 -27.56 -37.76
C ARG A 285 -25.24 -29.05 -37.91
N THR A 286 -25.41 -29.79 -36.79
CA THR A 286 -25.73 -31.25 -36.65
C THR A 286 -24.64 -32.26 -37.04
N VAL A 287 -24.40 -33.37 -36.34
CA VAL A 287 -25.30 -34.51 -36.05
C VAL A 287 -24.78 -35.33 -34.83
N LYS A 288 -25.72 -35.81 -33.99
CA LYS A 288 -25.56 -36.85 -32.95
C LYS A 288 -25.67 -38.26 -33.58
N PRO A 289 -25.08 -39.29 -32.94
CA PRO A 289 -25.87 -40.13 -32.04
C PRO A 289 -25.44 -40.00 -30.58
#